data_AF-A0A0D0BGC6-F1
#
_entry.id   AF-A0A0D0BGC6-F1
#
_cell.length_a   1.000
_cell.length_b   1.000
_cell.length_c   1.000
_cell.angle_alpha   90.00
_cell.angle_beta   90.00
_cell.angle_gamma   90.00
#
_symmetry.space_group_name_H-M   'P 1'
#
loop_
_entity.id
_entity.type
_entity.pdbx_description
1 polymer ?
#
loop_
_entity_poly.entity_id
_entity_poly.type
_entity_poly.pdbx_seq_one_letter_code
_entity_poly.pdbx_strand_id
1 'polypeptide(L)'
;MPAQYQPLTTHDPAEAEADPQLQSQIKQLYADPRFNRPAPSLWKRISLLLVTAFLFWAAFQLQSPRSQPKIIHAERYSKDFKYRPAASPVITERLKDGVVRVRGAYF
;
A
#
# COMPACT_ATOMS: atom_id res chain seq x y z
N MET A 1 -4.22 -29.79 41.44
CA MET A 1 -5.21 -28.70 41.51
C MET A 1 -6.02 -28.71 40.20
N PRO A 2 -7.18 -29.37 40.13
CA PRO A 2 -8.02 -29.33 38.94
C PRO A 2 -8.71 -27.96 38.82
N ALA A 3 -8.64 -27.34 37.64
CA ALA A 3 -9.31 -26.07 37.37
C ALA A 3 -10.83 -26.28 37.36
N GLN A 4 -11.54 -25.60 38.27
CA GLN A 4 -12.99 -25.50 38.22
C GLN A 4 -13.38 -24.53 37.12
N TYR A 5 -14.10 -25.02 36.12
CA TYR A 5 -14.71 -24.19 35.08
C TYR A 5 -16.00 -23.60 35.63
N GLN A 6 -16.07 -22.27 35.73
CA GLN A 6 -17.30 -21.55 35.97
C GLN A 6 -18.04 -21.43 34.63
N PRO A 7 -19.26 -21.99 34.47
CA PRO A 7 -20.03 -21.78 33.25
C PRO A 7 -20.42 -20.30 33.14
N LEU A 8 -20.16 -19.71 31.97
CA LEU A 8 -20.63 -18.37 31.64
C LEU A 8 -22.16 -18.40 31.59
N THR A 9 -22.81 -17.57 32.40
CA THR A 9 -24.26 -17.36 32.36
C THR A 9 -24.64 -16.67 31.05
N THR A 10 -24.99 -17.47 30.04
CA THR A 10 -25.64 -16.97 28.82
C THR A 10 -27.09 -16.68 29.16
N HIS A 11 -27.41 -15.40 29.38
CA HIS A 11 -28.80 -14.97 29.53
C HIS A 11 -29.48 -14.97 28.16
N ASP A 12 -30.59 -15.71 28.04
CA ASP A 12 -31.43 -15.67 26.85
C ASP A 12 -32.09 -14.28 26.71
N PRO A 13 -32.16 -13.72 25.49
CA PRO A 13 -32.67 -12.36 25.27
C PRO A 13 -34.14 -12.19 25.70
N ALA A 14 -34.89 -13.29 25.84
CA ALA A 14 -36.27 -13.29 26.34
C ALA A 14 -36.38 -13.04 27.86
N GLU A 15 -35.38 -13.43 28.65
CA GLU A 15 -35.35 -13.20 30.11
C GLU A 15 -34.82 -11.80 30.46
N ALA A 16 -34.01 -11.22 29.57
CA ALA A 16 -33.46 -9.87 29.72
C ALA A 16 -34.55 -8.78 29.78
N GLU A 17 -35.73 -9.06 29.23
CA GLU A 17 -36.88 -8.15 29.30
C GLU A 17 -37.66 -8.27 30.62
N ALA A 18 -37.59 -9.41 31.32
CA ALA A 18 -38.31 -9.66 32.57
C ALA A 18 -37.63 -9.03 33.80
N ASP A 19 -36.30 -8.91 33.78
CA ASP A 19 -35.52 -8.36 34.90
C ASP A 19 -35.31 -6.83 34.77
N PRO A 20 -35.97 -6.00 35.61
CA PRO A 20 -35.86 -4.54 35.50
C PRO A 20 -34.44 -4.02 35.81
N GLN A 21 -33.68 -4.76 36.61
CA GLN A 21 -32.29 -4.42 36.94
C GLN A 21 -31.38 -4.57 35.72
N LEU A 22 -31.55 -5.63 34.93
CA LEU A 22 -30.74 -5.90 33.74
C LEU A 22 -31.03 -4.88 32.64
N GLN A 23 -32.30 -4.52 32.43
CA GLN A 23 -32.65 -3.42 31.53
C GLN A 23 -31.97 -2.10 31.90
N SER A 24 -31.87 -1.80 33.21
CA SER A 24 -31.20 -0.58 33.67
C SER A 24 -29.69 -0.60 33.38
N GLN A 25 -29.05 -1.77 33.53
CA GLN A 25 -27.64 -1.95 33.20
C GLN A 25 -27.40 -1.83 31.70
N ILE A 26 -28.25 -2.43 30.87
CA ILE A 26 -28.17 -2.28 29.41
C ILE A 26 -28.31 -0.80 29.01
N LYS A 27 -29.28 -0.07 29.58
CA LYS A 27 -29.44 1.37 29.33
C LYS A 27 -28.21 2.18 29.74
N GLN A 28 -27.60 1.86 30.88
CA GLN A 28 -26.35 2.49 31.32
C GLN A 28 -25.18 2.19 30.37
N LEU A 29 -25.08 0.97 29.86
CA LEU A 29 -24.07 0.57 28.87
C LEU A 29 -24.26 1.28 27.52
N TYR A 30 -25.51 1.40 27.05
CA TYR A 30 -25.84 2.16 25.84
C TYR A 30 -25.64 3.66 25.99
N ALA A 31 -25.80 4.20 27.20
CA ALA A 31 -25.57 5.61 27.51
C ALA A 31 -24.08 5.95 27.71
N ASP A 32 -23.21 4.96 27.88
CA ASP A 32 -21.79 5.21 28.05
C ASP A 32 -21.18 5.72 26.72
N PRO A 33 -20.71 6.99 26.68
CA PRO A 33 -20.14 7.60 25.49
C PRO A 33 -18.84 6.91 25.02
N ARG A 34 -18.24 6.06 25.85
CA ARG A 34 -17.07 5.26 25.47
C ARG A 34 -17.43 4.22 24.42
N PHE A 35 -18.59 3.57 24.58
CA PHE A 35 -19.05 2.48 23.75
C PHE A 35 -19.99 2.94 22.63
N ASN A 36 -20.71 4.05 22.83
CA ASN A 36 -21.71 4.54 21.88
C ASN A 36 -21.29 5.89 21.25
N ARG A 37 -20.17 5.88 20.52
CA ARG A 37 -19.72 7.08 19.80
C ARG A 37 -20.64 7.32 18.59
N PRO A 38 -21.17 8.55 18.40
CA PRO A 38 -22.04 8.83 17.28
C PRO A 38 -21.30 8.56 15.97
N ALA A 39 -21.99 7.89 15.05
CA ALA A 39 -21.40 7.55 13.77
C ALA A 39 -20.91 8.81 13.05
N PRO A 40 -19.74 8.77 12.38
CA PRO A 40 -19.22 9.94 11.70
C PRO A 40 -20.20 10.42 10.61
N SER A 41 -20.31 11.74 10.46
CA SER A 41 -21.22 12.37 9.51
C SER A 41 -21.01 11.86 8.09
N LEU A 42 -22.09 11.80 7.31
CA LEU A 42 -22.06 11.31 5.93
C LEU A 42 -21.03 12.05 5.07
N TRP A 43 -20.89 13.37 5.27
CA TRP A 43 -19.88 14.18 4.59
C TRP A 43 -18.44 13.74 4.86
N LYS A 44 -18.12 13.37 6.10
CA LYS A 44 -16.78 12.85 6.42
C LYS A 44 -16.50 11.55 5.67
N ARG A 45 -17.50 10.67 5.56
CA ARG A 45 -17.37 9.42 4.79
C ARG A 45 -17.17 9.69 3.30
N ILE A 46 -17.94 10.61 2.71
CA ILE A 46 -17.80 11.03 1.31
C ILE A 46 -16.40 11.63 1.08
N SER A 47 -15.94 12.51 1.96
CA SER A 47 -14.61 13.11 1.85
C SER A 47 -13.49 12.07 1.93
N LEU A 48 -13.63 11.07 2.80
CA LEU A 48 -12.67 9.98 2.93
C LEU A 48 -12.60 9.16 1.64
N LEU A 49 -13.74 8.79 1.05
CA LEU A 49 -13.78 8.07 -0.21
C LEU A 49 -13.16 8.87 -1.34
N LEU A 50 -13.45 10.17 -1.42
CA LEU A 50 -12.92 11.06 -2.45
C LEU A 50 -11.40 11.18 -2.34
N VAL A 51 -10.86 11.41 -1.14
CA VAL A 51 -9.42 11.44 -0.89
C VAL A 51 -8.77 10.10 -1.24
N THR A 52 -9.39 8.98 -0.86
CA THR A 52 -8.84 7.65 -1.14
C THR A 52 -8.79 7.38 -2.65
N ALA A 53 -9.86 7.70 -3.39
CA ALA A 53 -9.89 7.59 -4.85
C ALA A 53 -8.88 8.52 -5.52
N PHE A 54 -8.73 9.76 -5.02
CA PHE A 54 -7.75 10.72 -5.50
C PHE A 54 -6.31 10.21 -5.32
N LEU A 55 -5.99 9.66 -4.14
CA LEU A 55 -4.67 9.07 -3.90
C LEU A 55 -4.40 7.89 -4.83
N PHE A 56 -5.41 7.05 -5.08
CA PHE A 56 -5.28 5.92 -6.01
C PHE A 56 -5.03 6.40 -7.45
N TRP A 57 -5.76 7.42 -7.89
CA TRP A 57 -5.56 8.05 -9.18
C TRP A 57 -4.19 8.72 -9.29
N ALA A 58 -3.76 9.45 -8.27
CA ALA A 58 -2.44 10.09 -8.24
C ALA A 58 -1.30 9.06 -8.27
N ALA A 59 -1.42 7.96 -7.53
CA ALA A 59 -0.46 6.87 -7.56
C ALA A 59 -0.35 6.25 -8.96
N PHE A 60 -1.49 6.07 -9.64
CA PHE A 60 -1.52 5.58 -11.01
C PHE A 60 -0.87 6.57 -12.00
N GLN A 61 -1.12 7.87 -11.85
CA GLN A 61 -0.50 8.91 -12.68
C GLN A 61 1.01 9.02 -12.46
N LEU A 62 1.49 8.82 -11.21
CA LEU A 62 2.91 8.83 -10.87
C LEU A 62 3.64 7.54 -11.27
N GLN A 63 2.92 6.51 -11.72
CA GLN A 63 3.51 5.30 -12.25
C GLN A 63 4.11 5.59 -13.63
N SER A 64 5.23 6.31 -13.62
CA SER A 64 6.02 6.59 -14.81
C SER A 64 6.36 5.26 -15.47
N PRO A 65 6.07 5.08 -16.77
CA PRO A 65 6.62 3.93 -17.48
C PRO A 65 8.14 4.02 -17.32
N ARG A 66 8.75 2.96 -16.75
CA ARG A 66 10.20 2.84 -16.66
C ARG A 66 10.74 3.10 -18.06
N SER A 67 11.47 4.21 -18.25
CA SER A 67 12.06 4.62 -19.53
C SER A 67 12.62 3.38 -20.21
N GLN A 68 12.16 3.10 -21.43
CA GLN A 68 12.69 1.97 -22.19
C GLN A 68 14.22 2.08 -22.24
N PRO A 69 14.95 0.97 -22.07
CA PRO A 69 16.40 1.00 -22.01
C PRO A 69 16.96 1.51 -23.34
N LYS A 70 17.44 2.75 -23.36
CA LYS A 70 18.11 3.32 -24.52
C LYS A 70 19.52 2.72 -24.60
N ILE A 71 19.69 1.75 -25.51
CA ILE A 71 21.01 1.22 -25.84
C ILE A 71 21.76 2.33 -26.58
N ILE A 72 22.79 2.88 -25.96
CA ILE A 72 23.67 3.85 -26.61
C ILE A 72 24.83 3.05 -27.17
N HIS A 73 24.87 2.92 -28.49
CA HIS A 73 26.03 2.39 -29.20
C HIS A 73 27.07 3.50 -29.30
N ALA A 74 28.25 3.29 -28.72
CA ALA A 74 29.37 4.16 -28.96
C ALA A 74 29.89 3.91 -30.39
N GLU A 75 29.91 4.94 -31.22
CA GLU A 75 30.58 4.87 -32.51
C GLU A 75 32.09 4.73 -32.29
N ARG A 76 32.69 3.72 -32.92
CA ARG A 76 34.08 3.27 -32.71
C ARG A 76 35.13 4.35 -33.00
N TYR A 77 34.81 5.35 -33.83
CA TYR A 77 35.71 6.45 -34.20
C TYR A 77 34.96 7.78 -34.24
N SER A 78 35.48 8.83 -33.61
CA SER A 78 35.15 10.19 -34.05
C SER A 78 35.78 10.41 -35.43
N LYS A 79 35.18 11.26 -36.26
CA LYS A 79 35.71 11.56 -37.61
C LYS A 79 37.17 12.05 -37.59
N ASP A 80 37.63 12.58 -36.45
CA ASP A 80 38.92 13.25 -36.30
C ASP A 80 40.07 12.34 -35.82
N PHE A 81 39.81 11.15 -35.24
CA PHE A 81 40.86 10.32 -34.61
C PHE A 81 40.83 8.84 -35.03
N LYS A 82 40.77 8.60 -36.34
CA LYS A 82 40.67 7.28 -36.99
C LYS A 82 41.85 6.31 -36.76
N TYR A 83 43.00 6.79 -36.27
CA TYR A 83 44.29 6.07 -36.41
C TYR A 83 44.91 5.53 -35.11
N ARG A 84 44.23 5.61 -33.96
CA ARG A 84 44.75 4.99 -32.73
C ARG A 84 44.11 3.61 -32.52
N PRO A 85 44.88 2.51 -32.49
CA PRO A 85 44.33 1.20 -32.18
C PRO A 85 44.12 1.11 -30.66
N ALA A 86 42.90 1.32 -30.17
CA ALA A 86 42.55 0.94 -28.80
C ALA A 86 41.04 0.75 -28.59
N ALA A 87 40.75 -0.30 -27.81
CA ALA A 87 39.49 -0.76 -27.23
C ALA A 87 38.41 -1.31 -28.18
N SER A 88 37.92 -2.50 -27.83
CA SER A 88 36.76 -3.14 -28.44
C SER A 88 35.50 -2.28 -28.28
N PRO A 89 34.54 -2.36 -29.22
CA PRO A 89 33.30 -1.61 -29.16
C PRO A 89 32.57 -1.90 -27.84
N VAL A 90 32.19 -0.85 -27.13
CA VAL A 90 31.56 -0.93 -25.82
C VAL A 90 30.09 -0.58 -25.95
N ILE A 91 29.23 -1.52 -25.56
CA ILE A 91 27.79 -1.29 -25.47
C ILE A 91 27.49 -0.86 -24.03
N THR A 92 26.95 0.34 -23.85
CA THR A 92 26.41 0.78 -22.56
C THR A 92 24.90 0.58 -22.57
N GLU A 93 24.44 -0.40 -21.78
CA GLU A 93 23.02 -0.67 -21.56
C GLU A 93 22.60 -0.07 -20.21
N ARG A 94 21.58 0.79 -20.19
CA ARG A 94 20.90 1.15 -18.93
C ARG A 94 19.83 0.11 -18.66
N LEU A 95 20.03 -0.71 -17.64
CA LEU A 95 19.07 -1.73 -17.25
C LEU A 95 17.87 -1.08 -16.53
N LYS A 96 16.76 -1.82 -16.43
CA LYS A 96 15.52 -1.38 -15.74
C LYS A 96 15.72 -0.92 -14.29
N ASP A 97 16.84 -1.34 -13.70
CA ASP A 97 17.26 -1.03 -12.33
C ASP A 97 18.10 0.26 -12.22
N GLY A 98 18.30 0.98 -13.33
CA GLY A 98 19.10 2.22 -13.39
C GLY A 98 20.61 1.99 -13.46
N VAL A 99 21.08 0.75 -13.29
CA VAL A 99 22.49 0.38 -13.40
C VAL A 99 22.94 0.40 -14.87
N VAL A 100 24.07 1.06 -15.14
CA VAL A 100 24.74 1.03 -16.45
C VAL A 100 25.59 -0.23 -16.51
N ARG A 101 25.24 -1.16 -17.40
CA ARG A 101 26.06 -2.33 -17.72
C ARG A 101 26.87 -2.07 -18.97
N VAL A 102 28.17 -2.30 -18.85
CA VAL A 102 29.14 -2.17 -19.92
C VAL A 102 29.42 -3.58 -20.45
N ARG A 103 29.09 -3.85 -21.72
CA ARG A 103 29.40 -5.13 -22.38
C ARG A 103 30.34 -4.91 -23.55
N GLY A 104 31.37 -5.75 -23.67
CA GLY A 104 32.20 -5.81 -24.87
C GLY A 104 31.41 -6.45 -26.01
N ALA A 105 31.38 -5.82 -27.18
CA ALA A 105 30.73 -6.36 -28.36
C ALA A 105 31.68 -7.28 -29.14
N TYR A 106 31.22 -8.49 -29.45
CA TYR A 106 31.85 -9.43 -30.36
C TYR A 106 31.06 -9.45 -31.68
N PHE A 107 31.77 -9.40 -32.80
CA PHE A 107 31.24 -9.67 -34.15
C PHE A 107 31.66 -11.07 -34.58
#